data_AF-A0A3D2Q7B1-F1
#
_entry.id   AF-A0A3D2Q7B1-F1
#
_cell.length_a   1.000
_cell.length_b   1.000
_cell.length_c   1.000
_cell.angle_alpha   90.00
_cell.angle_beta   90.00
_cell.angle_gamma   90.00
#
_symmetry.space_group_name_H-M   'P 1'
#
loop_
_entity.id
_entity.type
_entity.pdbx_description
1 polymer ?
#
loop_
_entity_poly.entity_id
_entity_poly.type
_entity_poly.pdbx_seq_one_letter_code
_entity_poly.pdbx_strand_id
1 'polypeptide(L)'
;MALFLFLGGCKRYYLMVSQEIVNRDSLASTHVGTPDPRQANPPEGRELCLSWQIPCEIFQQRPRLELDVIYWNYTEGHFFYSMDAKRGYVLYTLAGKEYEEKEGLLSYRARIVTQEGVVYRKWTQQLFVELIRVGDRDYTPPLQPALPEMIGK
;
A
#
# COMPACT_ATOMS: atom_id res chain seq x y z
N MET A 1 -27.57 42.30 -6.31
CA MET A 1 -27.05 41.19 -7.13
C MET A 1 -26.13 40.36 -6.24
N ALA A 2 -26.66 39.33 -5.58
CA ALA A 2 -25.89 38.54 -4.61
C ALA A 2 -25.10 37.46 -5.35
N LEU A 3 -23.78 37.60 -5.37
CA LEU A 3 -22.84 36.66 -5.96
C LEU A 3 -22.72 35.44 -5.04
N PHE A 4 -23.49 34.39 -5.31
CA PHE A 4 -23.34 33.09 -4.64
C PHE A 4 -22.06 32.42 -5.13
N LEU A 5 -20.99 32.56 -4.34
CA LEU A 5 -19.76 31.76 -4.49
C LEU A 5 -20.07 30.32 -4.09
N PHE A 6 -20.35 29.47 -5.06
CA PHE A 6 -20.36 28.02 -4.88
C PHE A 6 -18.92 27.53 -4.62
N LEU A 7 -18.48 27.61 -3.36
CA LEU A 7 -17.32 26.90 -2.84
C LEU A 7 -17.64 25.40 -2.77
N GLY A 8 -17.78 24.77 -3.93
CA GLY A 8 -17.86 23.31 -4.06
C GLY A 8 -16.49 22.72 -3.79
N GLY A 9 -16.21 22.45 -2.51
CA GLY A 9 -14.95 21.85 -2.06
C GLY A 9 -14.64 20.55 -2.81
N CYS A 10 -13.39 20.41 -3.24
CA CYS A 10 -12.85 19.18 -3.84
C CYS A 10 -13.30 17.96 -3.03
N LYS A 11 -13.98 17.01 -3.69
CA LYS A 11 -14.38 15.74 -3.06
C LYS A 11 -13.14 15.04 -2.50
N ARG A 12 -12.91 15.15 -1.19
CA ARG A 12 -11.87 14.44 -0.42
C ARG A 12 -12.32 13.00 -0.16
N TYR A 13 -12.28 12.17 -1.21
CA TYR A 13 -12.46 10.72 -1.07
C TYR A 13 -11.23 10.04 -1.63
N TYR A 14 -10.41 9.51 -0.73
CA TYR A 14 -9.10 8.98 -1.08
C TYR A 14 -8.81 7.71 -0.31
N LEU A 15 -8.08 6.83 -0.98
CA LEU A 15 -7.21 5.84 -0.38
C LEU A 15 -5.80 6.43 -0.47
N MET A 16 -5.08 6.47 0.64
CA MET A 16 -3.71 6.94 0.69
C MET A 16 -2.86 5.88 1.36
N VAL A 17 -1.64 5.71 0.86
CA VAL A 17 -0.63 4.87 1.49
C VAL A 17 0.60 5.72 1.71
N SER A 18 1.06 5.81 2.96
CA SER A 18 2.36 6.34 3.33
C SER A 18 3.26 5.22 3.82
N GLN A 19 4.56 5.40 3.66
CA GLN A 19 5.57 4.44 4.08
C GLN A 19 6.54 5.10 5.06
N GLU A 20 6.81 4.41 6.16
CA GLU A 20 7.72 4.87 7.21
C GLU A 20 8.82 3.83 7.47
N ILE A 21 9.96 4.31 7.97
CA ILE A 21 11.07 3.44 8.40
C ILE A 21 10.86 3.10 9.86
N VAL A 22 10.99 1.82 10.20
CA VAL A 22 11.04 1.35 11.57
C VAL A 22 12.49 1.07 11.92
N ASN A 23 13.05 1.83 12.86
CA ASN A 23 14.43 1.72 13.31
C ASN A 23 14.56 2.26 14.76
N ARG A 24 15.78 2.43 15.26
CA ARG A 24 16.02 3.07 16.56
C ARG A 24 15.40 4.47 16.65
N ASP A 25 15.49 5.25 15.58
CA ASP A 25 15.01 6.63 15.54
C ASP A 25 13.49 6.69 15.54
N SER A 26 12.79 5.62 15.13
CA SER A 26 11.33 5.57 15.23
C SER A 26 10.82 5.30 16.66
N LEU A 27 11.71 5.01 17.63
CA LEU A 27 11.33 4.79 19.03
C LEU A 27 11.10 6.11 19.76
N ALA A 28 9.97 6.24 20.46
CA ALA A 28 9.68 7.41 21.30
C ALA A 28 10.72 7.58 22.42
N SER A 29 11.23 6.48 22.97
CA SER A 29 12.24 6.46 24.03
C SER A 29 13.57 7.09 23.60
N THR A 30 13.95 6.98 22.32
CA THR A 30 15.13 7.64 21.75
C THR A 30 15.04 9.16 21.85
N HIS A 31 13.83 9.72 21.71
CA HIS A 31 13.60 11.16 21.74
C HIS A 31 13.36 11.72 23.15
N VAL A 32 12.76 10.92 24.03
CA VAL A 32 12.39 11.35 25.40
C VAL A 32 13.48 10.99 26.42
N GLY A 33 14.47 10.17 26.05
CA GLY A 33 15.55 9.76 26.94
C GLY A 33 15.13 8.77 28.04
N THR A 34 13.99 8.10 27.85
CA THR A 34 13.45 7.11 28.79
C THR A 34 14.15 5.76 28.59
N PRO A 35 14.53 5.03 29.66
CA PRO A 35 15.08 3.69 29.52
C PRO A 35 14.06 2.75 28.89
N ASP A 36 14.41 2.21 27.72
CA ASP A 36 13.58 1.28 26.95
C ASP A 36 14.45 0.09 26.51
N PRO A 37 14.10 -1.15 26.91
CA PRO A 37 14.83 -2.36 26.52
C PRO A 37 15.00 -2.52 25.00
N ARG A 38 14.08 -1.96 24.21
CA ARG A 38 14.13 -2.02 22.74
C ARG A 38 15.27 -1.19 22.17
N GLN A 39 15.88 -0.26 22.93
CA GLN A 39 17.05 0.48 22.46
C GLN A 39 18.30 -0.40 22.33
N ALA A 40 18.40 -1.47 23.14
CA ALA A 40 19.51 -2.41 23.09
C ALA A 40 19.51 -3.24 21.80
N ASN A 41 18.33 -3.59 21.29
CA ASN A 41 18.14 -4.27 20.01
C ASN A 41 16.93 -3.66 19.27
N PRO A 42 17.11 -2.52 18.58
CA PRO A 42 16.02 -1.82 17.94
C PRO A 42 15.46 -2.65 16.77
N PRO A 43 14.13 -2.62 16.53
CA PRO A 43 13.56 -3.28 15.38
C PRO A 43 14.01 -2.58 14.10
N GLU A 44 14.37 -3.33 13.07
CA GLU A 44 14.57 -2.82 11.72
C GLU A 44 13.41 -3.23 10.83
N GLY A 45 12.88 -2.31 10.03
CA GLY A 45 11.73 -2.61 9.19
C GLY A 45 11.14 -1.45 8.41
N ARG A 46 9.96 -1.72 7.86
CA ARG A 46 9.11 -0.76 7.14
C ARG A 46 7.67 -0.88 7.62
N GLU A 47 6.99 0.25 7.65
CA GLU A 47 5.57 0.30 7.93
C GLU A 47 4.83 0.96 6.77
N LEU A 48 3.68 0.41 6.39
CA LEU A 48 2.72 1.03 5.50
C LEU A 48 1.52 1.50 6.32
N CYS A 49 1.23 2.79 6.27
CA CYS A 49 0.00 3.35 6.81
C CYS A 49 -1.01 3.53 5.68
N LEU A 50 -2.02 2.67 5.67
CA LEU A 50 -3.10 2.71 4.70
C LEU A 50 -4.26 3.48 5.33
N SER A 51 -4.53 4.68 4.83
CA SER A 51 -5.61 5.52 5.33
C SER A 51 -6.68 5.72 4.28
N TRP A 52 -7.94 5.82 4.73
CA TRP A 52 -9.08 5.97 3.85
C TRP A 52 -10.07 7.00 4.35
N GLN A 53 -10.78 7.58 3.38
CA GLN A 53 -12.00 8.34 3.61
C GLN A 53 -12.95 8.06 2.44
N ILE A 54 -14.05 7.37 2.72
CA ILE A 54 -15.02 6.92 1.72
C ILE A 54 -16.43 7.50 1.93
N PRO A 55 -17.23 7.65 0.87
CA PRO A 55 -18.64 8.03 0.96
C PRO A 55 -19.50 7.01 1.71
N CYS A 56 -20.68 7.45 2.17
CA CYS A 56 -21.63 6.60 2.89
C CYS A 56 -22.13 5.42 2.04
N GLU A 57 -22.37 5.70 0.76
CA GLU A 57 -22.88 4.76 -0.23
C GLU A 57 -21.93 3.59 -0.43
N ILE A 58 -20.62 3.85 -0.38
CA ILE A 58 -19.59 2.82 -0.48
C ILE A 58 -19.50 2.04 0.82
N PHE A 59 -19.52 2.73 1.97
CA PHE A 59 -19.45 2.07 3.27
C PHE A 59 -20.63 1.12 3.52
N GLN A 60 -21.83 1.48 3.07
CA GLN A 60 -23.02 0.62 3.13
C GLN A 60 -22.88 -0.68 2.32
N GLN A 61 -22.02 -0.70 1.29
CA GLN A 61 -21.67 -1.90 0.52
C GLN A 61 -20.62 -2.79 1.22
N ARG A 62 -20.37 -2.54 2.52
CA ARG A 62 -19.44 -3.29 3.39
C ARG A 62 -18.09 -3.54 2.73
N PRO A 63 -17.37 -2.47 2.35
CA PRO A 63 -16.11 -2.60 1.65
C PRO A 63 -15.04 -3.12 2.60
N ARG A 64 -14.01 -3.72 2.02
CA ARG A 64 -12.78 -4.11 2.70
C ARG A 64 -11.58 -3.46 2.02
N LEU A 65 -10.51 -3.34 2.78
CA LEU A 65 -9.22 -2.90 2.28
C LEU A 65 -8.38 -4.14 1.97
N GLU A 66 -7.87 -4.22 0.76
CA GLU A 66 -6.95 -5.25 0.29
C GLU A 66 -5.57 -4.64 0.07
N LEU A 67 -4.54 -5.30 0.57
CA LEU A 67 -3.15 -4.92 0.39
C LEU A 67 -2.40 -6.10 -0.20
N ASP A 68 -1.83 -5.89 -1.39
CA ASP A 68 -0.86 -6.78 -1.99
C ASP A 68 0.53 -6.19 -1.77
N VAL A 69 1.48 -7.00 -1.33
CA VAL A 69 2.88 -6.61 -1.20
C VAL A 69 3.77 -7.57 -1.95
N ILE A 70 4.85 -7.02 -2.49
CA ILE A 70 5.95 -7.74 -3.09
C ILE A 70 7.17 -7.46 -2.21
N TYR A 71 7.85 -8.53 -1.81
CA TYR A 71 9.06 -8.46 -1.02
C TYR A 71 10.31 -8.55 -1.91
N TRP A 72 11.47 -8.18 -1.39
CA TRP A 72 12.73 -8.24 -2.16
C TRP A 72 13.16 -9.67 -2.49
N ASN A 73 12.79 -10.63 -1.66
CA ASN A 73 12.97 -12.06 -1.97
C ASN A 73 11.97 -12.60 -3.03
N TYR A 74 11.23 -11.71 -3.71
CA TYR A 74 10.22 -12.04 -4.73
C TYR A 74 9.06 -12.92 -4.26
N THR A 75 8.84 -13.00 -2.95
CA THR A 75 7.58 -13.55 -2.42
C THR A 75 6.51 -12.46 -2.36
N GLU A 76 5.26 -12.89 -2.25
CA GLU A 76 4.10 -12.01 -2.25
C GLU A 76 3.31 -12.19 -0.95
N GLY A 77 2.66 -11.12 -0.50
CA GLY A 77 1.73 -11.13 0.63
C GLY A 77 0.41 -10.52 0.23
N HIS A 78 -0.70 -11.13 0.69
CA HIS A 78 -2.05 -10.62 0.47
C HIS A 78 -2.75 -10.47 1.81
N PHE A 79 -3.15 -9.25 2.14
CA PHE A 79 -3.76 -8.90 3.40
C PHE A 79 -5.13 -8.28 3.18
N PHE A 80 -6.06 -8.62 4.06
CA PHE A 80 -7.44 -8.14 4.04
C PHE A 80 -7.77 -7.52 5.39
N TYR A 81 -8.27 -6.29 5.36
CA TYR A 81 -8.66 -5.56 6.55
C TYR A 81 -10.13 -5.15 6.47
N SER A 82 -10.87 -5.37 7.55
CA SER A 82 -12.22 -4.83 7.69
C SER A 82 -12.17 -3.31 7.80
N MET A 83 -13.17 -2.65 7.23
CA MET A 83 -13.35 -1.21 7.38
C MET A 83 -14.51 -0.98 8.36
N ASP A 84 -14.19 -0.72 9.62
CA ASP A 84 -15.21 -0.54 10.66
C ASP A 84 -15.85 0.86 10.62
N ALA A 85 -15.21 1.80 9.91
CA ALA A 85 -15.68 3.17 9.74
C ALA A 85 -15.39 3.72 8.34
N LYS A 86 -16.17 4.74 7.93
CA LYS A 86 -16.00 5.49 6.67
C LYS A 86 -14.65 6.17 6.54
N ARG A 87 -14.02 6.50 7.67
CA ARG A 87 -12.69 7.07 7.77
C ARG A 87 -11.91 6.26 8.78
N GLY A 88 -10.68 5.91 8.43
CA GLY A 88 -9.82 5.12 9.29
C GLY A 88 -8.44 4.95 8.68
N TYR A 89 -7.62 4.20 9.39
CA TYR A 89 -6.34 3.75 8.90
C TYR A 89 -6.03 2.37 9.46
N VAL A 90 -5.13 1.67 8.80
CA VAL A 90 -4.52 0.44 9.30
C VAL A 90 -3.02 0.49 9.03
N LEU A 91 -2.26 -0.13 9.93
CA LEU A 91 -0.81 -0.24 9.82
C LEU A 91 -0.48 -1.67 9.41
N TYR A 92 0.32 -1.79 8.35
CA TYR A 92 1.00 -3.02 8.00
C TYR A 92 2.48 -2.85 8.34
N THR A 93 2.99 -3.66 9.26
CA THR A 93 4.36 -3.56 9.74
C THR A 93 5.16 -4.79 9.33
N LEU A 94 6.24 -4.59 8.58
CA LEU A 94 7.24 -5.61 8.25
C LEU A 94 8.52 -5.28 9.00
N ALA A 95 8.81 -5.98 10.09
CA ALA A 95 9.96 -5.68 10.96
C ALA A 95 10.59 -6.92 11.60
N GLY A 96 11.84 -6.78 12.05
CA GLY A 96 12.59 -7.83 12.73
C GLY A 96 12.85 -9.04 11.83
N LYS A 97 12.66 -10.25 12.35
CA LYS A 97 12.95 -11.50 11.62
C LYS A 97 12.20 -11.61 10.29
N GLU A 98 10.93 -11.20 10.26
CA GLU A 98 10.16 -11.26 9.02
C GLU A 98 10.74 -10.30 7.97
N TYR A 99 11.20 -9.12 8.38
CA TYR A 99 11.87 -8.19 7.48
C TYR A 99 13.18 -8.76 6.93
N GLU A 100 13.97 -9.43 7.77
CA GLU A 100 15.20 -10.12 7.36
C GLU A 100 14.92 -11.26 6.37
N GLU A 101 13.96 -12.14 6.67
CA GLU A 101 13.57 -13.28 5.83
C GLU A 101 12.97 -12.85 4.48
N LYS A 102 12.27 -11.72 4.46
CA LYS A 102 11.67 -11.12 3.26
C LYS A 102 12.63 -10.24 2.47
N GLU A 103 13.82 -9.99 3.02
CA GLU A 103 14.81 -9.03 2.50
C GLU A 103 14.24 -7.59 2.39
N GLY A 104 13.17 -7.32 3.13
CA GLY A 104 12.43 -6.07 3.13
C GLY A 104 11.28 -5.97 2.13
N LEU A 105 10.74 -4.76 2.01
CA LEU A 105 9.58 -4.44 1.17
C LEU A 105 10.02 -3.85 -0.17
N LEU A 106 9.67 -4.52 -1.27
CA LEU A 106 9.97 -4.06 -2.64
C LEU A 106 8.87 -3.14 -3.16
N SER A 107 7.62 -3.64 -3.20
CA SER A 107 6.50 -2.83 -3.67
C SER A 107 5.15 -3.20 -3.08
N TYR A 108 4.13 -2.36 -3.28
CA TYR A 108 2.79 -2.63 -2.78
C TYR A 108 1.67 -2.04 -3.66
N ARG A 109 0.48 -2.60 -3.49
CA ARG A 109 -0.78 -2.14 -4.07
C ARG A 109 -1.89 -2.26 -3.05
N ALA A 110 -2.59 -1.16 -2.79
CA ALA A 110 -3.77 -1.12 -1.92
C ALA A 110 -5.05 -0.90 -2.74
N ARG A 111 -6.14 -1.56 -2.36
CA ARG A 111 -7.44 -1.48 -3.03
C ARG A 111 -8.56 -1.43 -2.00
N ILE A 112 -9.55 -0.58 -2.21
CA ILE A 112 -10.83 -0.67 -1.50
C ILE A 112 -11.78 -1.43 -2.40
N VAL A 113 -12.28 -2.56 -1.92
CA VAL A 113 -13.12 -3.49 -2.68
C VAL A 113 -14.46 -3.63 -1.98
N THR A 114 -15.56 -3.48 -2.70
CA THR A 114 -16.91 -3.66 -2.16
C THR A 114 -17.18 -5.14 -1.88
N GLN A 115 -18.23 -5.46 -1.12
CA GLN A 115 -18.62 -6.86 -0.87
C GLN A 115 -18.89 -7.64 -2.17
N GLU A 116 -19.32 -6.96 -3.23
CA GLU A 116 -19.58 -7.52 -4.56
C GLU A 116 -18.30 -7.75 -5.39
N GLY A 117 -17.12 -7.41 -4.86
CA GLY A 117 -15.84 -7.56 -5.54
C GLY A 117 -15.46 -6.39 -6.45
N VAL A 118 -16.22 -5.28 -6.43
CA VAL A 118 -15.95 -4.11 -7.27
C VAL A 118 -14.88 -3.23 -6.62
N VAL A 119 -13.81 -2.91 -7.37
CA VAL A 119 -12.76 -2.01 -6.90
C VAL A 119 -13.25 -0.57 -6.93
N TYR A 120 -13.47 0.02 -5.75
CA TYR A 120 -13.87 1.42 -5.61
C TYR A 120 -12.69 2.39 -5.84
N ARG A 121 -11.55 2.09 -5.20
CA ARG A 121 -10.32 2.89 -5.28
C ARG A 121 -9.10 1.98 -5.23
N LYS A 122 -8.05 2.42 -5.91
CA LYS A 122 -6.76 1.73 -5.99
C LYS A 122 -5.63 2.73 -5.79
N TRP A 123 -4.63 2.33 -5.03
CA TRP A 123 -3.34 2.98 -4.89
C TRP A 123 -2.26 1.97 -5.26
N THR A 124 -1.36 2.32 -6.17
CA THR A 124 -0.34 1.40 -6.68
C THR A 124 0.99 2.12 -6.69
N GLN A 125 1.98 1.58 -5.99
CA GLN A 125 3.34 2.08 -6.10
C GLN A 125 3.89 1.77 -7.49
N GLN A 126 4.75 2.65 -8.01
CA GLN A 126 5.23 2.58 -9.40
C GLN A 126 5.90 1.25 -9.78
N LEU A 127 6.56 0.57 -8.83
CA LEU A 127 7.28 -0.68 -9.07
C LEU A 127 6.42 -1.93 -8.89
N PHE A 128 5.12 -1.78 -8.61
CA PHE A 128 4.25 -2.92 -8.42
C PHE A 128 3.90 -3.55 -9.76
N VAL A 129 4.36 -4.78 -9.96
CA VAL A 129 4.16 -5.56 -11.19
C VAL A 129 3.74 -6.98 -10.84
N GLU A 130 3.10 -7.66 -11.79
CA GLU A 130 2.82 -9.09 -11.64
C GLU A 130 4.13 -9.86 -11.79
N LEU A 131 4.45 -10.71 -10.80
CA LEU A 131 5.66 -11.52 -10.83
C LEU A 131 5.49 -12.68 -11.81
N ILE A 132 6.43 -12.79 -12.75
CA ILE A 132 6.46 -13.88 -13.72
C ILE A 132 7.22 -15.05 -13.09
N ARG A 133 6.59 -16.22 -13.00
CA ARG A 133 7.23 -17.44 -12.51
C ARG A 133 7.68 -18.31 -13.69
N VAL A 134 8.96 -18.70 -13.69
CA VAL A 134 9.52 -19.55 -14.74
C VAL A 134 8.86 -20.94 -14.66
N GLY A 135 8.26 -21.39 -15.76
CA GLY A 135 7.57 -22.67 -15.86
C GLY A 135 6.04 -22.58 -15.69
N ASP A 136 5.51 -21.38 -15.47
CA ASP A 136 4.06 -21.16 -15.46
C ASP A 136 3.50 -21.28 -16.88
N ARG A 137 2.70 -22.33 -17.14
CA ARG A 137 2.24 -22.69 -18.49
C ARG A 137 1.12 -21.79 -19.02
N ASP A 138 0.45 -21.08 -18.12
CA ASP A 138 -0.68 -20.21 -18.42
C ASP A 138 -0.28 -18.73 -18.55
N TYR A 139 1.01 -18.41 -18.40
CA TYR A 139 1.50 -17.04 -18.54
C TYR A 139 1.48 -16.59 -20.00
N THR A 140 0.63 -15.60 -20.30
CA THR A 140 0.65 -14.89 -21.58
C THR A 140 1.37 -13.55 -21.37
N PRO A 141 2.55 -13.32 -21.99
CA PRO A 141 3.24 -12.06 -21.85
C PRO A 141 2.38 -10.90 -22.40
N PRO A 142 2.44 -9.71 -21.77
CA PRO A 142 1.75 -8.54 -22.31
C PRO A 142 2.31 -8.21 -23.70
N LEU A 143 1.43 -7.70 -24.58
CA LEU A 143 1.81 -7.23 -25.90
C LEU A 143 2.93 -6.19 -25.77
N GLN A 144 4.12 -6.55 -26.23
CA GLN A 144 5.24 -5.62 -26.26
C GLN A 144 4.98 -4.56 -27.33
N PRO A 145 5.22 -3.27 -27.05
CA PRO A 145 5.18 -2.25 -28.10
C PRO A 145 6.19 -2.63 -29.18
N ALA A 146 5.80 -2.48 -30.46
CA ALA A 146 6.68 -2.73 -31.58
C ALA A 146 7.95 -1.91 -31.40
N LEU A 147 9.10 -2.58 -31.36
CA LEU A 147 10.39 -1.90 -31.36
C LEU A 147 10.45 -1.06 -32.63
N PRO A 148 10.77 0.25 -32.55
CA PRO A 148 10.97 1.05 -33.74
C PRO A 148 12.06 0.36 -34.57
N GLU A 149 11.74 0.05 -35.83
CA GLU A 149 12.72 -0.46 -36.77
C GLU A 149 13.91 0.49 -36.74
N MET A 150 15.07 -0.03 -36.37
CA MET A 150 16.33 0.70 -36.43
C MET A 150 16.50 1.09 -37.90
N ILE A 151 16.16 2.34 -38.23
CA ILE A 151 16.37 2.91 -39.56
C ILE A 151 17.88 2.90 -39.77
N GLY A 152 18.35 1.84 -40.46
CA GLY A 152 19.70 1.75 -40.97
C GLY A 152 19.93 2.95 -41.88
N LYS A 153 20.89 3.79 -41.51
CA LYS A 153 21.53 4.73 -42.43
C LYS A 153 22.63 4.01 -43.18
#